data_AF-A0A2A5KY16-F1
#
_entry.id   AF-A0A2A5KY16-F1
#
_cell.length_a   1.000
_cell.length_b   1.000
_cell.length_c   1.000
_cell.angle_alpha   90.00
_cell.angle_beta   90.00
_cell.angle_gamma   90.00
#
_symmetry.space_group_name_H-M   'P 1'
#
loop_
_entity.id
_entity.type
_entity.pdbx_description
1 polymer ?
#
loop_
_entity_poly.entity_id
_entity_poly.type
_entity_poly.pdbx_seq_one_letter_code
_entity_poly.pdbx_strand_id
1 'polypeptide(L)'
;MVNDEWVELWVMFCAAGGFCAYSWYWCIRSIIFYRKNGYDFSQDFGPRIYWSARGGDDRLLAGPRAKFLIAMPFSVLASSFMLLFTVLGLLGTIKPCLDCRP
;
A
#
# COMPACT_ATOMS: atom_id res chain seq x y z
N MET A 1 -15.24 21.99 19.28
CA MET A 1 -15.56 21.75 17.87
C MET A 1 -14.54 20.74 17.38
N VAL A 2 -14.95 19.50 17.15
CA VAL A 2 -14.10 18.56 16.41
C VAL A 2 -14.16 19.05 14.98
N ASN A 3 -13.10 19.68 14.47
CA ASN A 3 -13.08 20.12 13.08
C ASN A 3 -13.15 18.87 12.20
N ASP A 4 -13.96 18.89 11.15
CA ASP A 4 -14.19 17.76 10.24
C ASP A 4 -12.88 17.16 9.69
N GLU A 5 -11.82 17.97 9.59
CA GLU A 5 -10.46 17.60 9.20
C GLU A 5 -9.79 16.58 10.14
N TRP A 6 -10.05 16.65 11.45
CA TRP A 6 -9.54 15.65 12.39
C TRP A 6 -10.22 14.31 12.18
N VAL A 7 -11.52 14.32 11.89
CA VAL A 7 -12.27 13.09 11.57
C VAL A 7 -11.72 12.48 10.29
N GLU A 8 -11.44 13.28 9.26
CA GLU A 8 -10.83 12.83 8.02
C GLU A 8 -9.45 12.18 8.25
N LEU A 9 -8.58 12.83 9.03
CA LEU A 9 -7.25 12.29 9.36
C LEU A 9 -7.33 10.95 10.12
N TRP A 10 -8.26 10.80 11.05
CA TRP A 10 -8.49 9.54 11.76
C TRP A 10 -9.03 8.44 10.84
N VAL A 11 -9.97 8.77 9.95
CA VAL A 11 -10.48 7.82 8.94
C VAL A 11 -9.36 7.38 8.01
N MET A 12 -8.56 8.33 7.51
CA MET A 12 -7.39 8.06 6.68
C MET A 12 -6.35 7.23 7.42
N PHE A 13 -6.15 7.44 8.72
CA PHE A 13 -5.22 6.65 9.53
C PHE A 13 -5.68 5.20 9.64
N CYS A 14 -6.96 4.98 9.94
CA CYS A 14 -7.53 3.63 9.99
C CYS A 14 -7.46 2.92 8.63
N ALA A 15 -7.82 3.61 7.54
CA ALA A 15 -7.79 3.05 6.20
C ALA A 15 -6.35 2.76 5.72
N ALA A 16 -5.44 3.73 5.84
CA ALA A 16 -4.03 3.57 5.48
C ALA A 16 -3.34 2.52 6.36
N GLY A 17 -3.67 2.45 7.65
CA GLY A 17 -3.17 1.44 8.58
C GLY A 17 -3.59 0.03 8.18
N GLY A 18 -4.89 -0.18 7.93
CA GLY A 18 -5.39 -1.47 7.45
C GLY A 18 -4.76 -1.87 6.12
N PHE A 19 -4.68 -0.94 5.16
CA PHE A 19 -4.07 -1.20 3.86
C PHE A 19 -2.58 -1.50 3.96
N CYS A 20 -1.83 -0.77 4.79
CA CYS A 20 -0.40 -0.99 5.04
C CYS A 20 -0.16 -2.38 5.66
N ALA A 21 -0.91 -2.76 6.69
CA ALA A 21 -0.83 -4.08 7.30
C ALA A 21 -1.13 -5.20 6.28
N TYR A 22 -2.14 -5.00 5.43
CA TYR A 22 -2.47 -5.92 4.34
C TYR A 22 -1.33 -6.05 3.32
N SER A 23 -0.75 -4.93 2.87
CA SER A 23 0.38 -4.92 1.93
C SER A 23 1.60 -5.64 2.51
N TRP A 24 1.94 -5.36 3.78
CA TRP A 24 3.04 -6.03 4.49
C TRP A 24 2.80 -7.53 4.65
N TYR A 25 1.60 -7.94 5.05
CA TYR A 25 1.24 -9.34 5.21
C TYR A 25 1.49 -10.14 3.91
N TRP A 26 1.01 -9.62 2.78
CA TRP A 26 1.19 -10.29 1.50
C TRP A 26 2.61 -10.24 0.98
N CYS A 27 3.34 -9.14 1.21
CA CYS A 27 4.75 -9.03 0.86
C CYS A 27 5.60 -10.06 1.63
N ILE A 28 5.40 -10.20 2.95
CA ILE A 28 6.14 -11.18 3.75
C ILE A 28 5.79 -12.61 3.32
N ARG A 29 4.50 -12.90 3.10
CA ARG A 29 4.03 -14.23 2.68
C ARG A 29 4.59 -14.62 1.31
N SER A 30 4.67 -13.69 0.36
CA SER A 30 5.25 -13.96 -0.95
C SER A 30 6.75 -14.19 -0.88
N ILE A 31 7.49 -13.42 -0.05
CA ILE A 31 8.92 -13.62 0.18
C ILE A 31 9.17 -15.04 0.72
N ILE A 32 8.40 -15.47 1.72
CA ILE A 32 8.53 -16.81 2.31
C ILE A 32 8.22 -17.89 1.28
N PHE A 33 7.16 -17.71 0.47
CA PHE A 33 6.78 -18.68 -0.55
C PHE A 33 7.86 -18.84 -1.62
N TYR A 34 8.29 -17.74 -2.25
CA TYR A 34 9.30 -17.79 -3.30
C TYR A 34 10.64 -18.28 -2.77
N ARG A 35 11.03 -17.90 -1.54
CA ARG A 35 12.26 -18.42 -0.91
C ARG A 35 12.21 -19.94 -0.71
N LYS A 36 11.06 -20.50 -0.32
CA LYS A 36 10.90 -21.96 -0.17
C LYS A 36 10.90 -22.71 -1.50
N ASN A 37 10.42 -22.06 -2.57
CA ASN A 37 10.35 -22.63 -3.91
C ASN A 37 11.59 -22.37 -4.77
N GLY A 38 12.71 -21.92 -4.18
CA GLY A 38 13.95 -21.64 -4.93
C GLY A 38 13.83 -20.44 -5.90
N TYR A 39 12.95 -19.49 -5.59
CA TYR A 39 12.55 -18.39 -6.47
C TYR A 39 11.99 -18.87 -7.83
N ASP A 40 11.28 -20.01 -7.83
CA ASP A 40 10.52 -20.43 -8.99
C ASP A 40 9.31 -19.49 -9.20
N PHE A 41 9.44 -18.62 -10.20
CA PHE A 41 8.40 -17.70 -10.65
C PHE A 41 7.46 -18.34 -11.69
N SER A 42 7.48 -19.65 -11.89
CA SER A 42 6.46 -20.31 -12.71
C SER A 42 5.08 -20.33 -12.03
N GLN A 43 5.05 -20.21 -10.70
CA GLN A 43 3.81 -20.18 -9.90
C GLN A 43 3.48 -18.75 -9.47
N ASP A 44 2.23 -18.33 -9.71
CA ASP A 44 1.70 -17.07 -9.16
C ASP A 44 1.20 -17.29 -7.73
N PHE A 45 1.66 -16.43 -6.80
CA PHE A 45 1.30 -16.50 -5.39
C PHE A 45 0.91 -15.10 -4.88
N GLY A 46 -0.21 -15.03 -4.16
CA GLY A 46 -0.76 -13.79 -3.60
C GLY A 46 -1.99 -13.26 -4.33
N PRO A 47 -2.49 -12.06 -3.94
CA PRO A 47 -3.70 -11.48 -4.51
C PRO A 47 -3.55 -11.25 -6.01
N ARG A 48 -4.63 -11.41 -6.78
CA ARG A 48 -4.61 -11.13 -8.23
C ARG A 48 -4.51 -9.62 -8.43
N ILE A 49 -3.33 -9.14 -8.82
CA ILE A 49 -3.09 -7.73 -9.13
C ILE A 49 -3.18 -7.60 -10.64
N TYR A 50 -4.31 -7.07 -11.12
CA TYR A 50 -4.45 -6.67 -12.51
C TYR A 50 -3.82 -5.29 -12.67
N TRP A 51 -2.94 -5.12 -13.67
CA TRP A 51 -2.38 -3.79 -13.98
C TRP A 51 -3.45 -2.82 -14.48
N SER A 52 -4.59 -3.32 -14.95
CA SER A 52 -5.77 -2.53 -15.26
C SER A 52 -6.80 -2.61 -14.12
N ALA A 53 -7.17 -1.45 -13.58
CA ALA A 53 -8.29 -1.31 -12.66
C ALA A 53 -9.67 -1.58 -13.32
N ARG A 54 -9.70 -1.96 -14.60
CA ARG A 54 -10.88 -2.34 -15.37
C ARG A 54 -10.60 -3.70 -16.01
N GLY A 55 -11.30 -4.73 -15.55
CA GLY A 55 -11.18 -6.09 -16.06
C GLY A 55 -11.27 -6.13 -17.58
N GLY A 56 -10.37 -6.89 -18.19
CA GLY A 56 -10.30 -7.05 -19.63
C GLY A 56 -8.86 -7.08 -20.12
N ASP A 57 -8.16 -8.16 -19.78
CA ASP A 57 -7.20 -8.87 -20.65
C ASP A 57 -6.18 -9.61 -19.78
N ASP A 58 -6.22 -10.94 -19.90
CA ASP A 58 -5.28 -11.87 -19.26
C ASP A 58 -3.83 -11.70 -19.76
N ARG A 59 -3.62 -10.82 -20.76
CA ARG A 59 -2.32 -10.37 -21.28
C ARG A 59 -1.62 -9.34 -20.41
N LEU A 60 -2.34 -8.66 -19.51
CA LEU A 60 -1.81 -7.66 -18.57
C LEU A 60 -1.66 -8.20 -17.14
N LEU A 61 -1.66 -9.53 -16.98
CA LEU A 61 -1.13 -10.16 -15.77
C LEU A 61 0.34 -9.79 -15.67
N ALA A 62 0.71 -8.92 -14.73
CA ALA A 62 2.11 -8.71 -14.39
C ALA A 62 2.69 -10.07 -14.03
N GLY A 63 3.65 -10.54 -14.83
CA GLY A 63 4.27 -11.83 -14.60
C GLY A 63 4.69 -11.95 -13.12
N PRO A 64 4.56 -13.14 -12.50
CA PRO A 64 4.82 -13.36 -11.07
C PRO A 64 6.13 -12.74 -10.58
N ARG A 65 7.16 -12.69 -11.43
CA ARG A 65 8.42 -11.99 -11.18
C ARG A 65 8.27 -10.46 -11.06
N ALA A 66 7.56 -9.80 -11.97
CA ALA A 66 7.33 -8.36 -11.92
C ALA A 66 6.40 -7.96 -10.77
N LYS A 67 5.39 -8.79 -10.49
CA LYS A 67 4.49 -8.62 -9.35
C LYS A 67 5.24 -8.68 -8.02
N PHE A 68 6.12 -9.66 -7.86
CA PHE A 68 6.93 -9.82 -6.66
C PHE A 68 8.01 -8.74 -6.51
N LEU A 69 8.75 -8.43 -7.58
CA LEU A 69 9.89 -7.52 -7.52
C LEU A 69 9.52 -6.03 -7.58
N ILE A 70 8.36 -5.68 -8.15
CA ILE A 70 7.97 -4.28 -8.38
C ILE A 70 6.68 -3.96 -7.64
N ALA A 71 5.57 -4.65 -7.95
CA ALA A 71 4.25 -4.26 -7.45
C ALA A 71 4.11 -4.42 -5.92
N MET A 72 4.63 -5.50 -5.35
CA MET A 72 4.61 -5.71 -3.90
C MET A 72 5.47 -4.70 -3.11
N PRO A 73 6.77 -4.51 -3.41
CA PRO A 73 7.56 -3.50 -2.70
C PRO A 73 7.03 -2.09 -2.95
N PHE A 74 6.53 -1.78 -4.15
CA PHE A 74 5.92 -0.48 -4.43
C PHE A 74 4.65 -0.24 -3.59
N SER A 75 3.77 -1.23 -3.47
CA SER A 75 2.55 -1.10 -2.64
C SER A 75 2.87 -0.97 -1.15
N VAL A 76 3.88 -1.69 -0.66
CA VAL A 76 4.38 -1.54 0.71
C VAL A 76 4.98 -0.14 0.94
N LEU A 77 5.79 0.36 0.01
CA LEU A 77 6.37 1.70 0.10
C LEU A 77 5.27 2.77 0.08
N ALA A 78 4.37 2.73 -0.91
CA ALA A 78 3.30 3.71 -1.05
C ALA A 78 2.37 3.74 0.18
N SER A 79 1.97 2.58 0.69
CA SER A 79 1.13 2.47 1.89
C SER A 79 1.85 2.94 3.15
N SER A 80 3.15 2.64 3.29
CA SER A 80 3.98 3.10 4.41
C SER A 80 4.17 4.62 4.37
N PHE A 81 4.41 5.21 3.19
CA PHE A 81 4.50 6.66 3.03
C PHE A 81 3.16 7.34 3.35
N MET A 82 2.04 6.83 2.84
CA MET A 82 0.71 7.36 3.17
C MET A 82 0.46 7.33 4.68
N LEU A 83 0.71 6.20 5.34
CA LEU A 83 0.56 6.08 6.78
C LEU A 83 1.47 7.08 7.53
N LEU A 84 2.72 7.22 7.09
CA LEU A 84 3.68 8.14 7.70
C LEU A 84 3.19 9.59 7.61
N PHE A 85 2.73 10.04 6.44
CA PHE A 85 2.17 11.39 6.29
C PHE A 85 0.92 11.59 7.17
N THR A 86 0.02 10.61 7.23
CA THR A 86 -1.17 10.70 8.08
C THR A 86 -0.82 10.77 9.57
N VAL A 87 0.15 9.97 10.02
CA VAL A 87 0.63 10.01 11.42
C VAL A 87 1.30 11.34 11.73
N LEU A 88 2.12 11.87 10.82
CA LEU A 88 2.76 13.18 11.00
C LEU A 88 1.74 14.33 11.04
N GLY A 89 0.66 14.23 10.25
CA GLY A 89 -0.48 15.14 10.31
C GLY A 89 -1.24 15.06 11.64
N LEU A 90 -1.55 13.84 12.12
CA LEU A 90 -2.20 13.62 13.42
C LEU A 90 -1.34 14.11 14.60
N LEU A 91 -0.02 13.98 14.52
CA LEU A 91 0.92 14.50 15.51
C LEU A 91 1.06 16.03 15.46
N GLY A 92 0.44 16.71 14.49
CA GLY A 92 0.53 18.15 14.30
C GLY A 92 1.91 18.64 13.84
N THR A 93 2.79 17.72 13.43
CA THR A 93 4.15 18.03 12.95
C THR A 93 4.14 18.56 11.53
N ILE A 94 3.34 17.96 10.66
CA ILE A 94 2.98 18.54 9.37
C ILE A 94 1.68 19.30 9.62
N LYS A 95 1.77 20.59 9.94
CA LYS A 95 0.64 21.47 9.72
C LYS A 95 0.48 21.58 8.21
N PRO A 96 -0.62 21.10 7.59
CA PRO A 96 -0.95 21.62 6.28
C PRO A 96 -0.97 23.16 6.44
N CYS A 97 -0.19 23.89 5.64
CA CYS A 97 -0.10 25.35 5.70
C CYS A 97 -1.42 26.01 5.25
N LEU A 98 -2.54 25.62 5.83
CA LEU A 98 -3.89 26.14 5.58
C LEU A 98 -4.25 27.22 6.60
N ASP A 99 -3.61 27.23 7.76
CA ASP A 99 -3.62 28.35 8.72
C ASP A 99 -2.53 29.40 8.41
N CYS A 100 -1.80 29.23 7.30
CA CYS A 100 -0.94 30.28 6.74
C CYS A 100 -1.78 31.24 5.89
N ARG A 101 -2.84 31.82 6.46
CA ARG A 101 -3.44 33.05 5.90
C ARG A 101 -2.75 34.24 6.56
N PRO A 102 -2.38 35.31 5.82
CA PRO A 102 -1.78 36.50 6.41
C PRO A 102 -2.67 37.15 7.48
#